data_AF-A0ABD2PX95-F1
#
_entry.id   AF-A0ABD2PX95-F1
#
_cell.length_a   1.000
_cell.length_b   1.000
_cell.length_c   1.000
_cell.angle_alpha   90.00
_cell.angle_beta   90.00
_cell.angle_gamma   90.00
#
_symmetry.space_group_name_H-M   'P 1'
#
loop_
_entity.id
_entity.type
_entity.pdbx_description
1 polymer ?
#
loop_
_entity_poly.entity_id
_entity_poly.type
_entity_poly.pdbx_seq_one_letter_code
_entity_poly.pdbx_strand_id
1 'polypeptide(L)'
;MNLSSIDRFVKHGKRLFQDTVIDLDELDDDPTPISTTEQLDIKYEDSSNSYEPYYVDSFTEIVTHVRDEPIFLDILSEDEKKFIDCFLVTLDSDCKRFLLRMYGRKKILFERKQFDQMKTIIERDQHVWIQALHDSSLLRNDIPFYLQRFTLPRYCFSLLSKSLEVFERLRLYEEAGNLIESIFFLDATKHNVDNDLLRLIGPKKVGRLVSRYVQDVGFHQRNSDLVHKLIETLSPDLRSGFKFALAADLDRMERAAKEGGFEEERTSEYLEPKKIELKAKVKSSNLGSKRPIYVFEETMQVKMEEAGEAIKPSKITKLLRVENLVIHYFQQTSPVCFECALHCESSLYLLIYSVLFYDIIFSQDIPDVFYSKRQTGPLDLYTDCFYENRKEAIDARLKQISSQDEADRQFLEQHVKSIWTEHKDERALATNWDLVPDHDSFMLICECMGGRLVEAVCANLAKDYINWRAGLPDLFLWSPARKECCIIEVKGPNDKLSDQQRAWIDCLLKVDAPVYLCNVTAVPEKHFSNMGDDSVVLLNPLPF
;
A
#
# COMPACT_ATOMS: atom_id res chain seq x y z
N MET A 1 31.69 -19.57 -7.47
CA MET A 1 31.94 -18.13 -7.64
C MET A 1 33.11 -17.70 -6.74
N ASN A 2 34.09 -16.92 -7.23
CA ASN A 2 35.26 -16.52 -6.44
C ASN A 2 34.90 -15.32 -5.53
N LEU A 3 35.38 -15.30 -4.28
CA LEU A 3 35.09 -14.28 -3.24
C LEU A 3 35.29 -12.82 -3.75
N SER A 4 36.13 -12.64 -4.77
CA SER A 4 36.34 -11.36 -5.45
C SER A 4 35.10 -10.75 -6.11
N SER A 5 34.10 -11.57 -6.49
CA SER A 5 32.88 -11.08 -7.14
C SER A 5 31.89 -10.49 -6.14
N ILE A 6 31.87 -11.02 -4.91
CA ILE A 6 31.02 -10.54 -3.80
C ILE A 6 31.58 -9.23 -3.24
N ASP A 7 32.91 -9.12 -3.08
CA ASP A 7 33.56 -7.87 -2.61
C ASP A 7 33.39 -6.71 -3.61
N ARG A 8 33.39 -7.02 -4.91
CA ARG A 8 33.12 -6.03 -5.96
C ARG A 8 31.67 -5.54 -5.95
N PHE A 9 30.73 -6.42 -5.58
CA PHE A 9 29.30 -6.14 -5.47
C PHE A 9 28.97 -5.25 -4.25
N VAL A 10 29.56 -5.54 -3.08
CA VAL A 10 29.40 -4.75 -1.84
C VAL A 10 29.99 -3.34 -2.01
N LYS A 11 31.16 -3.23 -2.66
CA LYS A 11 31.77 -1.92 -2.98
C LYS A 11 30.96 -1.11 -3.99
N HIS A 12 30.21 -1.76 -4.88
CA HIS A 12 29.40 -1.07 -5.90
C HIS A 12 28.10 -0.49 -5.35
N GLY A 13 27.43 -1.24 -4.47
CA GLY A 13 26.23 -0.75 -3.77
C GLY A 13 26.52 0.51 -2.94
N LYS A 14 27.69 0.60 -2.28
CA LYS A 14 28.11 1.80 -1.53
C LYS A 14 28.39 3.03 -2.40
N ARG A 15 29.01 2.87 -3.58
CA ARG A 15 29.32 4.00 -4.49
C ARG A 15 28.09 4.63 -5.11
N LEU A 16 27.09 3.83 -5.48
CA LEU A 16 25.81 4.31 -6.03
C LEU A 16 25.08 5.29 -5.10
N PHE A 17 25.32 5.22 -3.79
CA PHE A 17 24.75 6.13 -2.78
C PHE A 17 25.69 7.27 -2.36
N GLN A 18 27.00 7.16 -2.58
CA GLN A 18 27.99 8.17 -2.17
C GLN A 18 28.29 9.20 -3.27
N ASP A 19 28.26 8.80 -4.54
CA ASP A 19 28.72 9.65 -5.66
C ASP A 19 27.61 10.59 -6.21
N THR A 20 26.45 10.68 -5.56
CA THR A 20 25.32 11.56 -5.95
C THR A 20 25.29 12.91 -5.22
N VAL A 21 26.41 13.31 -4.60
CA VAL A 21 26.57 14.62 -3.96
C VAL A 21 27.18 15.59 -4.97
N ILE A 22 26.35 16.45 -5.56
CA ILE A 22 26.80 17.72 -6.13
C ILE A 22 26.16 18.83 -5.29
N ASP A 23 27.01 19.70 -4.75
CA ASP A 23 26.63 20.98 -4.16
C ASP A 23 25.98 21.85 -5.23
N LEU A 24 24.78 22.33 -4.93
CA LEU A 24 24.12 23.38 -5.68
C LEU A 24 23.93 24.55 -4.72
N ASP A 25 25.01 25.29 -4.50
CA ASP A 25 24.94 26.69 -4.11
C ASP A 25 25.75 27.47 -5.14
N GLU A 26 25.15 27.77 -6.28
CA GLU A 26 25.58 28.88 -7.12
C GLU A 26 24.42 29.35 -8.01
N LEU A 27 24.15 30.66 -7.91
CA LEU A 27 23.37 31.56 -8.78
C LEU A 27 21.89 31.81 -8.40
N ASP A 28 21.65 32.90 -7.67
CA ASP A 28 21.29 34.17 -8.33
C ASP A 28 21.56 35.41 -7.44
N ASP A 29 22.03 36.47 -8.12
CA ASP A 29 22.55 37.77 -7.69
C ASP A 29 21.55 38.71 -6.96
N ASP A 30 22.04 39.48 -5.97
CA ASP A 30 22.09 40.97 -6.01
C ASP A 30 22.97 41.54 -4.87
N PRO A 31 24.00 42.38 -5.14
CA PRO A 31 24.86 42.94 -4.11
C PRO A 31 24.34 44.31 -3.64
N THR A 32 23.73 44.36 -2.45
CA THR A 32 23.56 45.64 -1.73
C THR A 32 24.58 45.73 -0.59
N PRO A 33 25.51 46.70 -0.59
CA PRO A 33 26.50 46.83 0.47
C PRO A 33 25.86 47.54 1.68
N ILE A 34 25.42 46.77 2.68
CA ILE A 34 25.14 47.33 4.01
C ILE A 34 26.39 47.14 4.85
N SER A 35 27.16 48.21 4.95
CA SER A 35 28.19 48.38 5.97
C SER A 35 27.49 48.56 7.31
N THR A 36 27.67 47.62 8.24
CA THR A 36 27.78 47.92 9.67
C THR A 36 28.34 46.69 10.39
N THR A 37 29.54 46.90 10.92
CA THR A 37 30.25 46.03 11.85
C THR A 37 29.45 45.93 13.14
N GLU A 38 28.71 44.83 13.34
CA GLU A 38 28.32 44.38 14.67
C GLU A 38 28.79 42.92 14.83
N GLN A 39 29.90 42.78 15.55
CA GLN A 39 30.31 41.52 16.13
C GLN A 39 29.22 41.08 17.12
N LEU A 40 28.31 40.21 16.66
CA LEU A 40 27.46 39.44 17.55
C LEU A 40 28.35 38.36 18.21
N ASP A 41 28.86 38.69 19.39
CA ASP A 41 29.43 37.74 20.36
C ASP A 41 28.36 36.69 20.70
N ILE A 42 28.35 35.58 19.98
CA ILE A 42 27.64 34.37 20.39
C ILE A 42 28.44 33.76 21.53
N LYS A 43 28.08 34.14 22.76
CA LYS A 43 28.47 33.42 23.97
C LYS A 43 27.92 32.00 23.87
N TYR A 44 28.81 31.02 23.72
CA TYR A 44 28.49 29.63 24.05
C TYR A 44 28.19 29.57 25.55
N GLU A 45 26.92 29.49 25.90
CA GLU A 45 26.53 29.11 27.25
C GLU A 45 26.94 27.65 27.47
N ASP A 46 27.83 27.45 28.45
CA ASP A 46 28.13 26.18 29.08
C ASP A 46 26.84 25.50 29.53
N SER A 47 26.33 24.56 28.71
CA SER A 47 25.23 23.68 29.08
C SER A 47 25.81 22.31 29.44
N SER A 48 26.22 22.22 30.70
CA SER A 48 26.58 21.00 31.43
C SER A 48 25.35 20.10 31.69
N ASN A 49 24.61 19.76 30.64
CA ASN A 49 23.63 18.68 30.65
C ASN A 49 23.76 17.91 29.32
N SER A 50 24.50 16.79 29.37
CA SER A 50 24.77 15.90 28.24
C SER A 50 23.51 15.12 27.85
N TYR A 51 22.52 15.79 27.26
CA TYR A 51 21.40 15.11 26.64
C TYR A 51 21.82 14.67 25.24
N GLU A 52 22.09 13.38 25.08
CA GLU A 52 22.33 12.80 23.77
C GLU A 52 21.00 12.75 22.97
N PRO A 53 20.95 13.16 21.70
CA PRO A 53 19.70 13.14 20.96
C PRO A 53 19.18 11.72 20.72
N TYR A 54 17.86 11.53 20.84
CA TYR A 54 17.21 10.21 20.76
C TYR A 54 17.58 9.34 19.53
N TYR A 55 17.92 9.95 18.40
CA TYR A 55 18.30 9.24 17.18
C TYR A 55 19.72 8.65 17.25
N VAL A 56 20.62 9.28 18.03
CA VAL A 56 21.95 8.74 18.31
C VAL A 56 21.84 7.56 19.26
N ASP A 57 21.02 7.68 20.31
CA ASP A 57 20.76 6.58 21.25
C ASP A 57 20.11 5.39 20.56
N SER A 58 19.07 5.64 19.74
CA SER A 58 18.37 4.58 19.00
C SER A 58 19.29 3.84 18.04
N PHE A 59 20.18 4.55 17.34
CA PHE A 59 21.12 3.91 16.42
C PHE A 59 22.24 3.18 17.18
N THR A 60 22.71 3.74 18.29
CA THR A 60 23.69 3.10 19.18
C THR A 60 23.13 1.79 19.74
N GLU A 61 21.87 1.75 20.15
CA GLU A 61 21.18 0.54 20.63
C GLU A 61 21.14 -0.54 19.52
N ILE A 62 20.77 -0.17 18.29
CA ILE A 62 20.75 -1.09 17.14
C ILE A 62 22.14 -1.64 16.86
N VAL A 63 23.15 -0.77 16.79
CA VAL A 63 24.53 -1.16 16.47
C VAL A 63 25.14 -2.01 17.59
N THR A 64 24.78 -1.72 18.85
CA THR A 64 25.18 -2.54 20.01
C THR A 64 24.55 -3.92 19.94
N HIS A 65 23.25 -4.02 19.64
CA HIS A 65 22.58 -5.31 19.45
C HIS A 65 23.20 -6.12 18.30
N VAL A 66 23.50 -5.47 17.16
CA VAL A 66 24.18 -6.11 16.03
C VAL A 66 25.59 -6.60 16.40
N ARG A 67 26.32 -5.87 17.25
CA ARG A 67 27.65 -6.29 17.75
C ARG A 67 27.57 -7.45 18.73
N ASP A 68 26.60 -7.42 19.63
CA ASP A 68 26.57 -8.30 20.80
C ASP A 68 25.85 -9.63 20.52
N GLU A 69 25.00 -9.69 19.50
CA GLU A 69 24.32 -10.92 19.09
C GLU A 69 25.21 -11.78 18.16
N PRO A 70 25.56 -13.02 18.56
CA PRO A 70 26.46 -13.88 17.80
C PRO A 70 26.02 -14.14 16.36
N ILE A 71 24.71 -14.18 16.12
CA ILE A 71 24.13 -14.44 14.78
C ILE A 71 24.57 -13.41 13.74
N PHE A 72 24.83 -12.16 14.13
CA PHE A 72 25.26 -11.12 13.19
C PHE A 72 26.78 -11.10 12.99
N LEU A 73 27.56 -11.48 14.02
CA LEU A 73 29.03 -11.46 13.94
C LEU A 73 29.59 -12.42 12.88
N ASP A 74 28.88 -13.51 12.60
CA ASP A 74 29.26 -14.49 11.58
C ASP A 74 28.93 -14.02 10.15
N ILE A 75 28.06 -13.01 10.00
CA ILE A 75 27.55 -12.53 8.70
C ILE A 75 28.25 -11.23 8.27
N LEU A 76 28.72 -10.43 9.22
CA LEU A 76 29.37 -9.15 8.95
C LEU A 76 30.81 -9.34 8.41
N SER A 77 31.15 -8.54 7.41
CA SER A 77 32.54 -8.41 6.94
C SER A 77 33.42 -7.72 7.98
N GLU A 78 34.73 -7.93 7.88
CA GLU A 78 35.70 -7.27 8.77
C GLU A 78 35.65 -5.73 8.70
N ASP A 79 35.29 -5.17 7.54
CA ASP A 79 35.12 -3.72 7.40
C ASP A 79 33.84 -3.22 8.07
N GLU A 80 32.77 -4.02 8.09
CA GLU A 80 31.53 -3.69 8.80
C GLU A 80 31.70 -3.81 10.32
N LYS A 81 32.42 -4.83 10.79
CA LYS A 81 32.82 -4.95 12.21
C LYS A 81 33.66 -3.75 12.66
N LYS A 82 34.68 -3.38 11.87
CA LYS A 82 35.47 -2.17 12.12
C LYS A 82 34.64 -0.90 12.12
N PHE A 83 33.65 -0.79 11.23
CA PHE A 83 32.72 0.35 11.24
C PHE A 83 31.91 0.41 12.53
N ILE A 84 31.36 -0.73 12.98
CA ILE A 84 30.59 -0.85 14.23
C ILE A 84 31.45 -0.46 15.43
N ASP A 85 32.67 -1.02 15.52
CA ASP A 85 33.60 -0.72 16.61
C ASP A 85 34.01 0.75 16.58
N CYS A 86 34.30 1.30 15.40
CA CYS A 86 34.64 2.71 15.26
C CYS A 86 33.45 3.61 15.67
N PHE A 87 32.23 3.26 15.26
CA PHE A 87 31.04 4.01 15.61
C PHE A 87 30.74 3.96 17.12
N LEU A 88 30.89 2.80 17.76
CA LEU A 88 30.58 2.64 19.18
C LEU A 88 31.68 3.20 20.08
N VAL A 89 32.95 2.89 19.77
CA VAL A 89 34.10 3.10 20.66
C VAL A 89 34.92 4.35 20.30
N THR A 90 35.07 4.65 19.00
CA THR A 90 36.04 5.65 18.54
C THR A 90 35.41 7.02 18.28
N LEU A 91 34.20 7.08 17.73
CA LEU A 91 33.53 8.36 17.45
C LEU A 91 33.05 9.02 18.74
N ASP A 92 33.31 10.33 18.88
CA ASP A 92 32.69 11.16 19.92
C ASP A 92 31.21 11.48 19.59
N SER A 93 30.50 12.02 20.58
CA SER A 93 29.08 12.37 20.51
C SER A 93 28.73 13.28 19.31
N ASP A 94 29.50 14.34 19.08
CA ASP A 94 29.20 15.29 18.01
C ASP A 94 29.45 14.69 16.63
N CYS A 95 30.47 13.85 16.50
CA CYS A 95 30.74 13.07 15.30
C CYS A 95 29.62 12.06 14.99
N LYS A 96 29.07 11.36 16.01
CA LYS A 96 27.91 10.44 15.84
C LYS A 96 26.67 11.21 15.41
N ARG A 97 26.38 12.37 16.02
CA ARG A 97 25.26 13.25 15.65
C ARG A 97 25.36 13.69 14.19
N PHE A 98 26.54 14.15 13.77
CA PHE A 98 26.78 14.62 12.40
C PHE A 98 26.60 13.50 11.38
N LEU A 99 27.22 12.34 11.61
CA LEU A 99 27.13 11.17 10.74
C LEU A 99 25.68 10.72 10.54
N LEU A 100 24.90 10.62 11.62
CA LEU A 100 23.50 10.19 11.56
C LEU A 100 22.57 11.23 10.94
N ARG A 101 22.84 12.53 11.15
CA ARG A 101 22.12 13.60 10.45
C ARG A 101 22.37 13.57 8.94
N MET A 102 23.58 13.23 8.51
CA MET A 102 23.89 13.07 7.10
C MET A 102 23.21 11.84 6.51
N TYR A 103 23.22 10.71 7.23
CA TYR A 103 22.60 9.46 6.79
C TYR A 103 21.06 9.52 6.74
N GLY A 104 20.44 10.31 7.63
CA GLY A 104 18.98 10.48 7.71
C GLY A 104 18.34 11.38 6.65
N ARG A 105 19.12 12.05 5.79
CA ARG A 105 18.59 12.97 4.77
C ARG A 105 18.12 12.21 3.52
N LYS A 106 16.80 12.10 3.33
CA LYS A 106 16.20 11.67 2.05
C LYS A 106 16.31 12.81 1.03
N LYS A 107 17.04 12.61 -0.08
CA LYS A 107 16.82 13.38 -1.33
C LYS A 107 15.97 12.52 -2.27
N ILE A 108 14.79 13.00 -2.66
CA ILE A 108 13.88 12.34 -3.63
C ILE A 108 13.50 13.34 -4.70
N LEU A 109 14.45 13.70 -5.55
CA LEU A 109 14.23 14.21 -6.91
C LEU A 109 15.43 13.77 -7.73
N PHE A 110 15.18 12.99 -8.77
CA PHE A 110 16.24 12.58 -9.70
C PHE A 110 16.15 13.43 -10.96
N GLU A 111 17.25 14.08 -11.33
CA GLU A 111 17.37 14.74 -12.62
C GLU A 111 17.51 13.71 -13.74
N ARG A 112 17.12 14.08 -14.97
CA ARG A 112 17.24 13.18 -16.13
C ARG A 112 18.67 12.64 -16.32
N LYS A 113 19.69 13.48 -16.08
CA LYS A 113 21.11 13.09 -16.15
C LYS A 113 21.48 11.95 -15.18
N GLN A 114 20.79 11.86 -14.04
CA GLN A 114 21.00 10.79 -13.07
C GLN A 114 20.41 9.47 -13.56
N PHE A 115 19.30 9.49 -14.32
CA PHE A 115 18.78 8.30 -15.00
C PHE A 115 19.74 7.78 -16.08
N ASP A 116 20.44 8.66 -16.81
CA ASP A 116 21.43 8.26 -17.81
C ASP A 116 22.68 7.60 -17.16
N GLN A 117 23.10 8.10 -16.00
CA GLN A 117 24.13 7.46 -15.19
C GLN A 117 23.68 6.08 -14.68
N MET A 118 22.44 5.98 -14.19
CA MET A 118 21.86 4.70 -13.77
C MET A 118 21.78 3.71 -14.94
N LYS A 119 21.35 4.15 -16.13
CA LYS A 119 21.34 3.34 -17.36
C LYS A 119 22.72 2.74 -17.64
N THR A 120 23.77 3.56 -17.56
CA THR A 120 25.15 3.10 -17.81
C THR A 120 25.57 1.99 -16.84
N ILE A 121 25.18 2.11 -15.56
CA ILE A 121 25.45 1.08 -14.55
C ILE A 121 24.65 -0.20 -14.85
N ILE A 122 23.36 -0.05 -15.17
CA ILE A 122 22.47 -1.17 -15.49
C ILE A 122 23.02 -1.96 -16.70
N GLU A 123 23.35 -1.28 -17.79
CA GLU A 123 23.88 -1.92 -19.01
C GLU A 123 25.16 -2.69 -18.74
N ARG A 124 26.02 -2.15 -17.87
CA ARG A 124 27.26 -2.82 -17.48
C ARG A 124 27.03 -4.03 -16.59
N ASP A 125 26.13 -3.95 -15.59
CA ASP A 125 26.10 -4.90 -14.47
C ASP A 125 24.89 -5.84 -14.45
N GLN A 126 23.82 -5.56 -15.21
CA GLN A 126 22.57 -6.35 -15.15
C GLN A 126 22.77 -7.84 -15.42
N HIS A 127 23.72 -8.21 -16.27
CA HIS A 127 24.06 -9.60 -16.56
C HIS A 127 24.53 -10.37 -15.32
N VAL A 128 25.27 -9.71 -14.42
CA VAL A 128 25.74 -10.30 -13.15
C VAL A 128 24.54 -10.55 -12.23
N TRP A 129 23.59 -9.62 -12.19
CA TRP A 129 22.39 -9.73 -11.35
C TRP A 129 21.47 -10.83 -11.86
N ILE A 130 21.31 -10.96 -13.19
CA ILE A 130 20.55 -12.04 -13.83
C ILE A 130 21.20 -13.38 -13.52
N GLN A 131 22.52 -13.51 -13.69
CA GLN A 131 23.24 -14.75 -13.35
C GLN A 131 23.06 -15.14 -11.88
N ALA A 132 23.20 -14.18 -10.96
CA ALA A 132 23.02 -14.43 -9.53
C ALA A 132 21.56 -14.77 -9.16
N LEU A 133 20.58 -14.24 -9.88
CA LEU A 133 19.17 -14.56 -9.69
C LEU A 133 18.85 -16.02 -10.07
N HIS A 134 19.47 -16.52 -11.14
CA HIS A 134 19.28 -17.88 -11.66
C HIS A 134 20.28 -18.92 -11.11
N ASP A 135 21.24 -18.51 -10.28
CA ASP A 135 22.22 -19.42 -9.69
C ASP A 135 21.61 -20.19 -8.51
N SER A 136 21.26 -21.44 -8.75
CA SER A 136 20.69 -22.34 -7.74
C SER A 136 21.63 -22.58 -6.55
N SER A 137 22.94 -22.38 -6.68
CA SER A 137 23.89 -22.48 -5.57
C SER A 137 23.79 -21.31 -4.58
N LEU A 138 23.17 -20.20 -4.98
CA LEU A 138 22.91 -19.05 -4.12
C LEU A 138 21.54 -19.13 -3.41
N LEU A 139 20.71 -20.12 -3.76
CA LEU A 139 19.45 -20.38 -3.09
C LEU A 139 19.72 -20.97 -1.70
N ARG A 140 19.19 -20.32 -0.68
CA ARG A 140 19.29 -20.78 0.72
C ARG A 140 18.10 -21.67 1.05
N ASN A 141 18.15 -22.91 0.56
CA ASN A 141 17.12 -23.93 0.83
C ASN A 141 17.16 -24.46 2.27
N ASP A 142 18.19 -24.09 3.03
CA ASP A 142 18.37 -24.37 4.45
C ASP A 142 17.57 -23.44 5.37
N ILE A 143 17.01 -22.34 4.85
CA ILE A 143 16.15 -21.43 5.61
C ILE A 143 14.73 -21.42 5.05
N PRO A 144 13.71 -21.12 5.88
CA PRO A 144 12.35 -20.97 5.44
C PRO A 144 12.20 -19.96 4.29
N PHE A 145 11.26 -20.26 3.39
CA PHE A 145 11.04 -19.49 2.17
C PHE A 145 10.82 -17.99 2.43
N TYR A 146 10.07 -17.62 3.47
CA TYR A 146 9.84 -16.22 3.84
C TYR A 146 11.09 -15.47 4.31
N LEU A 147 12.16 -16.17 4.67
CA LEU A 147 13.48 -15.59 4.95
C LEU A 147 14.38 -15.52 3.71
N GLN A 148 14.12 -16.33 2.68
CA GLN A 148 14.89 -16.28 1.44
C GLN A 148 14.78 -14.91 0.75
N ARG A 149 13.77 -14.09 1.09
CA ARG A 149 13.69 -12.70 0.62
C ARG A 149 14.83 -11.79 1.11
N PHE A 150 15.61 -12.23 2.09
CA PHE A 150 16.78 -11.52 2.61
C PHE A 150 18.09 -12.06 2.03
N THR A 151 18.02 -12.87 0.97
CA THR A 151 19.19 -13.46 0.30
C THR A 151 19.62 -12.64 -0.92
N LEU A 152 20.84 -12.91 -1.38
CA LEU A 152 21.45 -12.24 -2.54
C LEU A 152 20.58 -12.35 -3.82
N PRO A 153 20.03 -13.52 -4.21
CA PRO A 153 19.14 -13.61 -5.36
C PRO A 153 17.95 -12.65 -5.30
N ARG A 154 17.29 -12.51 -4.13
CA ARG A 154 16.18 -11.57 -3.97
C ARG A 154 16.62 -10.11 -4.09
N TYR A 155 17.81 -9.78 -3.58
CA TYR A 155 18.36 -8.44 -3.72
C TYR A 155 18.68 -8.12 -5.19
N CYS A 156 19.29 -9.06 -5.92
CA CYS A 156 19.50 -8.94 -7.37
C CYS A 156 18.19 -8.72 -8.13
N PHE A 157 17.13 -9.47 -7.80
CA PHE A 157 15.80 -9.22 -8.36
C PHE A 157 15.28 -7.79 -8.07
N SER A 158 15.54 -7.27 -6.88
CA SER A 158 15.13 -5.90 -6.51
C SER A 158 15.87 -4.84 -7.33
N LEU A 159 17.16 -5.05 -7.64
CA LEU A 159 17.93 -4.21 -8.54
C LEU A 159 17.39 -4.27 -9.99
N LEU A 160 17.09 -5.47 -10.48
CA LEU A 160 16.50 -5.68 -11.81
C LEU A 160 15.12 -5.01 -11.92
N SER A 161 14.28 -5.14 -10.88
CA SER A 161 12.99 -4.44 -10.80
C SER A 161 13.13 -2.92 -10.85
N LYS A 162 14.18 -2.35 -10.24
CA LYS A 162 14.48 -0.92 -10.33
C LYS A 162 15.06 -0.52 -11.68
N SER A 163 15.84 -1.38 -12.30
CA SER A 163 16.37 -1.19 -13.64
C SER A 163 15.24 -1.05 -14.67
N LEU A 164 14.20 -1.88 -14.53
CA LEU A 164 12.99 -1.79 -15.34
C LEU A 164 12.29 -0.43 -15.20
N GLU A 165 12.17 0.12 -13.99
CA GLU A 165 11.61 1.47 -13.78
C GLU A 165 12.47 2.57 -14.44
N VAL A 166 13.79 2.39 -14.52
CA VAL A 166 14.70 3.33 -15.21
C VAL A 166 14.49 3.27 -16.72
N PHE A 167 14.47 2.08 -17.31
CA PHE A 167 14.23 1.90 -18.75
C PHE A 167 12.88 2.48 -19.19
N GLU A 168 11.79 2.16 -18.48
CA GLU A 168 10.46 2.72 -18.73
C GLU A 168 10.45 4.25 -18.69
N ARG A 169 11.12 4.88 -17.71
CA ARG A 169 11.21 6.34 -17.59
C ARG A 169 12.00 6.99 -18.71
N LEU A 170 13.03 6.30 -19.21
CA LEU A 170 13.81 6.73 -20.37
C LEU A 170 13.13 6.38 -21.70
N ARG A 171 11.97 5.72 -21.67
CA ARG A 171 11.21 5.22 -22.84
C ARG A 171 11.96 4.16 -23.66
N LEU A 172 12.79 3.38 -22.98
CA LEU A 172 13.58 2.26 -23.51
C LEU A 172 12.77 0.97 -23.35
N TYR A 173 11.65 0.88 -24.07
CA TYR A 173 10.68 -0.22 -23.90
C TYR A 173 11.17 -1.56 -24.49
N GLU A 174 12.12 -1.52 -25.43
CA GLU A 174 12.75 -2.72 -25.98
C GLU A 174 13.66 -3.37 -24.93
N GLU A 175 14.51 -2.56 -24.30
CA GLU A 175 15.39 -2.96 -23.21
C GLU A 175 14.60 -3.41 -21.97
N ALA A 176 13.47 -2.75 -21.68
CA ALA A 176 12.54 -3.16 -20.64
C ALA A 176 11.96 -4.57 -20.90
N GLY A 177 11.48 -4.84 -22.12
CA GLY A 177 10.98 -6.15 -22.52
C GLY A 177 12.05 -7.24 -22.43
N ASN A 178 13.24 -6.99 -22.99
CA ASN A 178 14.38 -7.92 -22.95
C ASN A 178 14.83 -8.23 -21.51
N LEU A 179 14.79 -7.24 -20.62
CA LEU A 179 15.10 -7.42 -19.21
C LEU A 179 14.07 -8.31 -18.51
N ILE A 180 12.77 -8.13 -18.79
CA ILE A 180 11.71 -8.99 -18.24
C ILE A 180 11.89 -10.44 -18.71
N GLU A 181 12.19 -10.67 -19.98
CA GLU A 181 12.50 -12.02 -20.49
C GLU A 181 13.70 -12.61 -19.76
N SER A 182 14.77 -11.84 -19.58
CA SER A 182 15.97 -12.30 -18.88
C SER A 182 15.74 -12.59 -17.39
N ILE A 183 14.76 -11.92 -16.77
CA ILE A 183 14.34 -12.23 -15.40
C ILE A 183 13.69 -13.61 -15.35
N PHE A 184 12.81 -13.96 -16.30
CA PHE A 184 12.12 -15.26 -16.31
C PHE A 184 12.96 -16.40 -16.91
N PHE A 185 13.82 -16.10 -17.88
CA PHE A 185 14.56 -17.08 -18.66
C PHE A 185 16.03 -16.68 -18.75
N LEU A 186 16.93 -17.48 -18.17
CA LEU A 186 18.37 -17.31 -18.35
C LEU A 186 18.81 -17.60 -19.81
N ASP A 187 18.07 -18.49 -20.48
CA ASP A 187 18.26 -18.87 -21.88
C ASP A 187 16.92 -18.74 -22.59
N ALA A 188 16.82 -17.86 -23.58
CA ALA A 188 15.61 -17.56 -24.33
C ALA A 188 15.04 -18.78 -25.09
N THR A 189 15.83 -19.86 -25.23
CA THR A 189 15.39 -21.13 -25.82
C THR A 189 14.65 -22.04 -24.83
N LYS A 190 14.71 -21.76 -23.52
CA LYS A 190 13.98 -22.51 -22.49
C LYS A 190 12.55 -21.96 -22.36
N HIS A 191 11.57 -22.87 -22.34
CA HIS A 191 10.15 -22.55 -22.16
C HIS A 191 9.61 -23.05 -20.81
N ASN A 192 10.50 -23.26 -19.84
CA ASN A 192 10.10 -23.64 -18.49
C ASN A 192 10.68 -22.63 -17.50
N VAL A 193 9.81 -22.05 -16.67
CA VAL A 193 10.22 -21.13 -15.61
C VAL A 193 10.44 -21.95 -14.34
N ASP A 194 11.53 -21.66 -13.64
CA ASP A 194 11.84 -22.33 -12.37
C ASP A 194 10.81 -21.93 -11.30
N ASN A 195 10.15 -22.92 -10.69
CA ASN A 195 9.19 -22.69 -9.61
C ASN A 195 9.83 -22.02 -8.40
N ASP A 196 11.10 -22.32 -8.11
CA ASP A 196 11.81 -21.70 -6.99
C ASP A 196 12.08 -20.21 -7.27
N LEU A 197 12.33 -19.86 -8.53
CA LEU A 197 12.44 -18.47 -8.97
C LEU A 197 11.09 -17.74 -8.85
N LEU A 198 9.99 -18.34 -9.30
CA LEU A 198 8.65 -17.73 -9.19
C LEU A 198 8.27 -17.49 -7.73
N ARG A 199 8.56 -18.46 -6.87
CA ARG A 199 8.43 -18.32 -5.42
C ARG A 199 9.28 -17.15 -4.93
N LEU A 200 10.59 -17.14 -5.20
CA LEU A 200 11.52 -16.08 -4.77
C LEU A 200 11.09 -14.67 -5.22
N ILE A 201 10.61 -14.54 -6.46
CA ILE A 201 10.07 -13.29 -7.00
C ILE A 201 8.79 -12.89 -6.26
N GLY A 202 7.96 -13.87 -5.99
CA GLY A 202 6.68 -13.72 -5.34
C GLY A 202 5.60 -13.29 -6.35
N PRO A 203 4.38 -13.85 -6.24
CA PRO A 203 3.35 -13.76 -7.27
C PRO A 203 2.90 -12.33 -7.56
N LYS A 204 2.91 -11.45 -6.54
CA LYS A 204 2.61 -10.04 -6.74
C LYS A 204 3.56 -9.34 -7.71
N LYS A 205 4.84 -9.69 -7.63
CA LYS A 205 5.88 -9.13 -8.49
C LYS A 205 5.87 -9.79 -9.85
N VAL A 206 5.66 -11.12 -9.92
CA VAL A 206 5.46 -11.84 -11.18
C VAL A 206 4.34 -11.22 -11.99
N GLY A 207 3.15 -11.05 -11.41
CA GLY A 207 2.01 -10.47 -12.14
C GLY A 207 2.24 -9.02 -12.59
N ARG A 208 3.00 -8.22 -11.83
CA ARG A 208 3.42 -6.88 -12.27
C ARG A 208 4.40 -6.93 -13.45
N LEU A 209 5.34 -7.87 -13.47
CA LEU A 209 6.23 -8.07 -14.62
C LEU A 209 5.46 -8.49 -15.85
N VAL A 210 4.49 -9.39 -15.72
CA VAL A 210 3.64 -9.82 -16.85
C VAL A 210 2.82 -8.65 -17.38
N SER A 211 2.14 -7.87 -16.53
CA SER A 211 1.38 -6.69 -16.97
C SER A 211 2.28 -5.65 -17.67
N ARG A 212 3.50 -5.43 -17.15
CA ARG A 212 4.50 -4.58 -17.82
C ARG A 212 4.95 -5.15 -19.16
N TYR A 213 5.16 -6.47 -19.26
CA TYR A 213 5.53 -7.13 -20.50
C TYR A 213 4.43 -6.98 -21.56
N VAL A 214 3.15 -7.08 -21.17
CA VAL A 214 2.02 -6.78 -22.07
C VAL A 214 2.09 -5.32 -22.55
N GLN A 215 2.44 -4.37 -21.67
CA GLN A 215 2.60 -2.95 -22.03
C GLN A 215 3.79 -2.72 -22.97
N ASP A 216 4.98 -3.17 -22.59
CA ASP A 216 6.23 -2.91 -23.28
C ASP A 216 6.36 -3.70 -24.58
N VAL A 217 6.01 -4.99 -24.58
CA VAL A 217 6.12 -5.86 -25.76
C VAL A 217 4.82 -5.89 -26.57
N GLY A 218 3.68 -6.04 -25.88
CA GLY A 218 2.38 -6.12 -26.54
C GLY A 218 1.94 -4.80 -27.18
N PHE A 219 2.00 -3.68 -26.45
CA PHE A 219 1.56 -2.38 -27.00
C PHE A 219 2.68 -1.60 -27.67
N HIS A 220 3.83 -1.43 -27.01
CA HIS A 220 4.90 -0.59 -27.55
C HIS A 220 5.65 -1.25 -28.73
N GLN A 221 5.94 -2.55 -28.64
CA GLN A 221 6.60 -3.29 -29.71
C GLN A 221 5.62 -3.98 -30.68
N ARG A 222 4.32 -4.04 -30.35
CA ARG A 222 3.27 -4.71 -31.16
C ARG A 222 3.53 -6.20 -31.40
N ASN A 223 4.06 -6.91 -30.40
CA ASN A 223 4.37 -8.33 -30.52
C ASN A 223 3.50 -9.16 -29.56
N SER A 224 2.27 -9.47 -30.00
CA SER A 224 1.30 -10.26 -29.23
C SER A 224 1.73 -11.72 -29.03
N ASP A 225 2.42 -12.30 -30.00
CA ASP A 225 2.79 -13.72 -29.99
C ASP A 225 3.75 -14.04 -28.84
N LEU A 226 4.74 -13.17 -28.59
CA LEU A 226 5.65 -13.31 -27.46
C LEU A 226 4.93 -13.19 -26.11
N VAL A 227 3.96 -12.27 -26.02
CA VAL A 227 3.13 -12.08 -24.82
C VAL A 227 2.31 -13.34 -24.51
N HIS A 228 1.62 -13.90 -25.51
CA HIS A 228 0.86 -15.14 -25.32
C HIS A 228 1.76 -16.30 -24.90
N LYS A 229 2.92 -16.45 -25.52
CA LYS A 229 3.89 -17.51 -25.18
C LYS A 229 4.37 -17.42 -23.73
N LEU A 230 4.69 -16.21 -23.24
CA LEU A 230 5.06 -16.00 -21.84
C LEU A 230 3.91 -16.37 -20.89
N ILE A 231 2.69 -15.96 -21.22
CA ILE A 231 1.51 -16.19 -20.38
C ILE A 231 1.13 -17.66 -20.33
N GLU A 232 1.15 -18.38 -21.45
CA GLU A 232 0.95 -19.83 -21.49
C GLU A 232 1.94 -20.55 -20.58
N THR A 233 3.18 -20.08 -20.53
CA THR A 233 4.22 -20.64 -19.66
C THR A 233 3.96 -20.36 -18.17
N LEU A 234 3.44 -19.18 -17.82
CA LEU A 234 3.24 -18.74 -16.43
C LEU A 234 1.83 -19.01 -15.86
N SER A 235 0.85 -19.33 -16.72
CA SER A 235 -0.58 -19.44 -16.38
C SER A 235 -0.90 -20.30 -15.15
N PRO A 236 -0.23 -21.44 -14.90
CA PRO A 236 -0.49 -22.27 -13.71
C PRO A 236 -0.23 -21.55 -12.38
N ASP A 237 0.73 -20.63 -12.34
CA ASP A 237 1.26 -20.04 -11.10
C ASP A 237 0.78 -18.59 -10.85
N LEU A 238 -0.01 -18.03 -11.77
CA LEU A 238 -0.59 -16.69 -11.63
C LEU A 238 -1.81 -16.71 -10.68
N ARG A 239 -1.76 -15.91 -9.60
CA ARG A 239 -2.88 -15.78 -8.64
C ARG A 239 -4.10 -15.07 -9.25
N SER A 240 -5.27 -15.34 -8.68
CA SER A 240 -6.58 -14.85 -9.15
C SER A 240 -6.68 -13.33 -9.36
N GLY A 241 -6.16 -12.52 -8.43
CA GLY A 241 -6.15 -11.05 -8.58
C GLY A 241 -5.34 -10.55 -9.79
N PHE A 242 -4.33 -11.31 -10.22
CA PHE A 242 -3.56 -11.01 -11.44
C PHE A 242 -4.25 -11.47 -12.71
N LYS A 243 -5.02 -12.57 -12.64
CA LYS A 243 -5.84 -13.02 -13.77
C LYS A 243 -6.82 -11.91 -14.21
N PHE A 244 -7.37 -11.14 -13.27
CA PHE A 244 -8.23 -9.99 -13.57
C PHE A 244 -7.51 -8.91 -14.40
N ALA A 245 -6.41 -8.36 -13.86
CA ALA A 245 -5.65 -7.29 -14.50
C ALA A 245 -5.07 -7.75 -15.85
N LEU A 246 -4.57 -8.99 -15.89
CA LEU A 246 -3.98 -9.59 -17.08
C LEU A 246 -5.02 -9.82 -18.19
N ALA A 247 -6.21 -10.34 -17.86
CA ALA A 247 -7.27 -10.54 -18.86
C ALA A 247 -7.69 -9.21 -19.49
N ALA A 248 -7.81 -8.15 -18.68
CA ALA A 248 -8.15 -6.83 -19.18
C ALA A 248 -7.02 -6.19 -20.02
N ASP A 249 -5.76 -6.42 -19.68
CA ASP A 249 -4.59 -5.97 -20.44
C ASP A 249 -4.47 -6.71 -21.78
N LEU A 250 -4.65 -8.04 -21.78
CA LEU A 250 -4.63 -8.90 -22.97
C LEU A 250 -5.72 -8.52 -23.97
N ASP A 251 -6.96 -8.38 -23.50
CA ASP A 251 -8.07 -7.98 -24.35
C ASP A 251 -7.85 -6.58 -24.97
N ARG A 252 -7.30 -5.63 -24.20
CA ARG A 252 -6.91 -4.32 -24.77
C ARG A 252 -5.83 -4.45 -25.85
N MET A 253 -4.85 -5.34 -25.65
CA MET A 253 -3.78 -5.59 -26.61
C MET A 253 -4.33 -6.20 -27.90
N GLU A 254 -5.17 -7.23 -27.78
CA GLU A 254 -5.83 -7.90 -28.92
C GLU A 254 -6.72 -6.94 -29.70
N ARG A 255 -7.46 -6.06 -29.02
CA ARG A 255 -8.27 -5.02 -29.66
C ARG A 255 -7.42 -3.96 -30.36
N ALA A 256 -6.27 -3.59 -29.79
CA ALA A 256 -5.34 -2.67 -30.43
C ALA A 256 -4.65 -3.29 -31.67
N ALA A 257 -4.53 -4.62 -31.70
CA ALA A 257 -3.98 -5.37 -32.83
C ALA A 257 -4.98 -5.59 -33.98
N LYS A 258 -6.29 -5.63 -33.69
CA LYS A 258 -7.36 -5.70 -34.71
C LYS A 258 -7.62 -4.31 -35.31
N GLU A 259 -7.23 -4.09 -36.56
CA GLU A 259 -7.59 -2.88 -37.31
C GLU A 259 -9.12 -2.80 -37.48
N GLY A 260 -9.78 -1.88 -36.75
CA GLY A 260 -11.23 -1.68 -36.79
C GLY A 260 -11.90 -2.12 -35.50
N GLY A 261 -12.00 -1.18 -34.55
CA GLY A 261 -12.66 -1.39 -33.27
C GLY A 261 -14.12 -1.82 -33.44
N PHE A 262 -14.41 -3.07 -33.08
CA PHE A 262 -15.76 -3.53 -32.78
C PHE A 262 -15.89 -3.63 -31.26
N GLU A 263 -16.88 -2.94 -30.70
CA GLU A 263 -17.34 -3.13 -29.32
C GLU A 263 -18.22 -4.38 -29.29
N GLU A 264 -17.63 -5.56 -29.12
CA GLU A 264 -18.40 -6.71 -28.63
C GLU A 264 -18.65 -6.54 -27.13
N GLU A 265 -19.89 -6.75 -26.72
CA GLU A 265 -20.34 -6.66 -25.32
C GLU A 265 -19.53 -7.62 -24.43
N ARG A 266 -18.93 -7.08 -23.38
CA ARG A 266 -18.25 -7.82 -22.32
C ARG A 266 -19.13 -8.96 -21.80
N THR A 267 -18.67 -10.20 -21.92
CA THR A 267 -19.06 -11.26 -20.97
C THR A 267 -18.09 -11.20 -19.78
N SER A 268 -18.35 -10.27 -18.86
CA SER A 268 -17.62 -10.21 -17.58
C SER A 268 -17.99 -11.42 -16.74
N GLU A 269 -17.05 -12.31 -16.44
CA GLU A 269 -17.22 -13.39 -15.45
C GLU A 269 -17.42 -12.84 -14.01
N TYR A 270 -17.20 -11.54 -13.81
CA TYR A 270 -17.24 -10.87 -12.50
C TYR A 270 -18.56 -10.18 -12.25
N LEU A 271 -18.98 -10.17 -10.99
CA LEU A 271 -20.18 -9.48 -10.53
C LEU A 271 -19.95 -7.95 -10.53
N GLU A 272 -20.90 -7.19 -11.07
CA GLU A 272 -20.88 -5.73 -11.01
C GLU A 272 -21.79 -5.22 -9.88
N PRO A 273 -21.35 -4.19 -9.13
CA PRO A 273 -22.16 -3.59 -8.07
C PRO A 273 -23.29 -2.76 -8.68
N LYS A 274 -24.40 -2.66 -7.96
CA LYS A 274 -25.47 -1.71 -8.32
C LYS A 274 -24.93 -0.28 -8.21
N LYS A 275 -25.37 0.60 -9.12
CA LYS A 275 -24.85 1.97 -9.25
C LYS A 275 -25.75 3.00 -8.57
N ILE A 276 -25.14 4.01 -7.98
CA ILE A 276 -25.77 5.20 -7.41
C ILE A 276 -25.19 6.40 -8.17
N GLU A 277 -26.06 7.23 -8.74
CA GLU A 277 -25.66 8.37 -9.57
C GLU A 277 -26.06 9.67 -8.88
N LEU A 278 -25.07 10.46 -8.46
CA LEU A 278 -25.28 11.75 -7.79
C LEU A 278 -24.79 12.90 -8.68
N LYS A 279 -25.56 13.99 -8.74
CA LYS A 279 -25.09 15.30 -9.20
C LYS A 279 -24.85 16.20 -8.00
N ALA A 280 -23.69 16.85 -7.97
CA ALA A 280 -23.31 17.70 -6.86
C ALA A 280 -22.69 19.02 -7.30
N LYS A 281 -23.02 20.06 -6.54
CA LYS A 281 -22.55 21.43 -6.74
C LYS A 281 -21.05 21.51 -6.47
N VAL A 282 -20.26 22.00 -7.43
CA VAL A 282 -18.82 22.28 -7.24
C VAL A 282 -18.50 23.75 -7.33
N LYS A 283 -17.50 24.17 -6.56
CA LYS A 283 -16.98 25.53 -6.60
C LYS A 283 -16.05 25.69 -7.82
N SER A 284 -16.27 26.73 -8.62
CA SER A 284 -15.57 26.91 -9.91
C SER A 284 -14.13 27.43 -9.79
N SER A 285 -13.72 27.93 -8.62
CA SER A 285 -12.34 28.39 -8.40
C SER A 285 -11.49 27.24 -7.84
N ASN A 286 -10.36 26.95 -8.51
CA ASN A 286 -9.33 26.08 -7.96
C ASN A 286 -8.80 26.74 -6.67
N LEU A 287 -9.26 26.31 -5.49
CA LEU A 287 -8.69 26.72 -4.19
C LEU A 287 -7.28 26.11 -3.97
N GLY A 288 -6.44 26.11 -5.00
CA GLY A 288 -5.13 25.45 -4.99
C GLY A 288 -5.18 23.91 -4.96
N SER A 289 -6.36 23.29 -4.98
CA SER A 289 -6.53 21.83 -5.02
C SER A 289 -6.55 21.31 -6.47
N LYS A 290 -5.80 20.24 -6.74
CA LYS A 290 -5.90 19.46 -7.99
C LYS A 290 -7.20 18.65 -8.10
N ARG A 291 -7.88 18.41 -6.97
CA ARG A 291 -9.15 17.65 -6.91
C ARG A 291 -10.35 18.57 -6.74
N PRO A 292 -11.53 18.23 -7.31
CA PRO A 292 -12.75 19.01 -7.15
C PRO A 292 -13.14 19.17 -5.68
N ILE A 293 -13.67 20.34 -5.32
CA ILE A 293 -14.24 20.63 -4.00
C ILE A 293 -15.74 20.88 -4.19
N TYR A 294 -16.54 20.10 -3.46
CA TYR A 294 -17.99 20.14 -3.51
C TYR A 294 -18.55 21.04 -2.43
N VAL A 295 -19.68 21.67 -2.72
CA VAL A 295 -20.40 22.57 -1.82
C VAL A 295 -21.61 21.81 -1.28
N PHE A 296 -21.74 21.77 0.05
CA PHE A 296 -22.90 21.17 0.72
C PHE A 296 -23.51 22.17 1.67
N GLU A 297 -24.78 22.50 1.47
CA GLU A 297 -25.54 23.46 2.27
C GLU A 297 -26.42 22.70 3.27
N GLU A 298 -26.17 22.92 4.55
CA GLU A 298 -26.90 22.31 5.66
C GLU A 298 -27.73 23.39 6.37
N THR A 299 -29.02 23.11 6.59
CA THR A 299 -29.90 24.01 7.33
C THR A 299 -29.85 23.63 8.81
N MET A 300 -29.32 24.50 9.67
CA MET A 300 -29.34 24.24 11.11
C MET A 300 -30.77 24.31 11.65
N GLN A 301 -31.23 23.22 12.28
CA GLN A 301 -32.41 23.26 13.13
C GLN A 301 -32.05 23.96 14.44
N VAL A 302 -32.63 25.14 14.66
CA VAL A 302 -32.45 25.88 15.91
C VAL A 302 -33.24 25.15 17.01
N LYS A 303 -32.55 24.66 18.05
CA LYS A 303 -33.23 24.29 19.31
C LYS A 303 -33.82 25.57 19.89
N MET A 304 -35.15 25.61 20.05
CA MET A 304 -35.82 26.80 20.60
C MET A 304 -35.31 27.09 22.02
N GLU A 305 -34.80 28.30 22.24
CA GLU A 305 -34.67 28.90 23.57
C GLU A 305 -35.91 29.75 23.89
N GLU A 306 -36.22 29.84 25.17
CA GLU A 306 -37.47 30.33 25.80
C GLU A 306 -37.83 31.81 25.57
N ALA A 307 -37.19 32.50 24.62
CA ALA A 307 -37.29 33.94 24.45
C ALA A 307 -37.90 34.38 23.10
N GLY A 308 -39.02 33.79 22.68
CA GLY A 308 -40.06 34.42 21.83
C GLY A 308 -39.72 35.03 20.45
N GLU A 309 -38.46 35.10 20.03
CA GLU A 309 -38.04 35.64 18.72
C GLU A 309 -37.65 34.50 17.78
N ALA A 310 -38.30 34.45 16.62
CA ALA A 310 -38.00 33.49 15.57
C ALA A 310 -36.62 33.79 14.95
N ILE A 311 -35.58 33.10 15.40
CA ILE A 311 -34.27 33.14 14.77
C ILE A 311 -34.39 32.53 13.36
N LYS A 312 -34.05 33.31 12.33
CA LYS A 312 -34.03 32.82 10.94
C LYS A 312 -33.09 31.61 10.85
N PRO A 313 -33.48 30.52 10.17
CA PRO A 313 -32.60 29.37 9.99
C PRO A 313 -31.32 29.80 9.27
N SER A 314 -30.17 29.59 9.91
CA SER A 314 -28.86 29.84 9.32
C SER A 314 -28.47 28.64 8.46
N LYS A 315 -28.18 28.88 7.18
CA LYS A 315 -27.56 27.88 6.28
C LYS A 315 -26.05 27.86 6.53
N ILE A 316 -25.49 26.70 6.84
CA ILE A 316 -24.05 26.48 6.89
C ILE A 316 -23.61 25.88 5.56
N THR A 317 -22.61 26.50 4.93
CA THR A 317 -21.99 25.96 3.73
C THR A 317 -20.71 25.21 4.09
N LYS A 318 -20.68 23.90 3.85
CA LYS A 318 -19.51 23.03 3.99
C LYS A 318 -18.82 22.87 2.65
N LEU A 319 -17.48 22.81 2.68
CA LEU A 319 -16.65 22.48 1.53
C LEU A 319 -16.07 21.08 1.74
N LEU A 320 -16.48 20.13 0.88
CA LEU A 320 -16.23 18.70 1.08
C LEU A 320 -15.47 18.10 -0.10
N ARG A 321 -14.68 17.06 0.19
CA ARG A 321 -14.22 16.11 -0.84
C ARG A 321 -15.36 15.17 -1.23
N VAL A 322 -15.20 14.46 -2.34
CA VAL A 322 -16.26 13.63 -2.92
C VAL A 322 -16.76 12.56 -1.95
N GLU A 323 -15.86 11.95 -1.18
CA GLU A 323 -16.18 10.87 -0.22
C GLU A 323 -16.99 11.43 0.95
N ASN A 324 -16.55 12.56 1.52
CA ASN A 324 -17.27 13.24 2.61
C ASN A 324 -18.62 13.80 2.15
N LEU A 325 -18.74 14.23 0.90
CA LEU A 325 -20.01 14.66 0.32
C LEU A 325 -21.01 13.49 0.31
N VAL A 326 -20.59 12.31 -0.15
CA VAL A 326 -21.43 11.10 -0.18
C VAL A 326 -21.84 10.70 1.24
N ILE A 327 -20.93 10.77 2.22
CA ILE A 327 -21.26 10.56 3.64
C ILE A 327 -22.38 11.53 4.09
N HIS A 328 -22.21 12.83 3.87
CA HIS A 328 -23.21 13.82 4.30
C HIS A 328 -24.57 13.59 3.63
N TYR A 329 -24.57 13.23 2.35
CA TYR A 329 -25.80 12.85 1.64
C TYR A 329 -26.51 11.68 2.33
N PHE A 330 -25.80 10.58 2.62
CA PHE A 330 -26.39 9.40 3.27
C PHE A 330 -26.73 9.59 4.75
N GLN A 331 -26.21 10.62 5.42
CA GLN A 331 -26.57 10.92 6.80
C GLN A 331 -27.76 11.87 6.93
N GLN A 332 -27.99 12.75 5.94
CA GLN A 332 -28.89 13.90 6.11
C GLN A 332 -30.02 13.98 5.09
N THR A 333 -29.76 13.66 3.83
CA THR A 333 -30.68 14.01 2.72
C THR A 333 -31.13 12.81 1.89
N SER A 334 -30.42 11.68 1.98
CA SER A 334 -30.81 10.43 1.34
C SER A 334 -32.19 9.96 1.84
N PRO A 335 -33.05 9.40 0.96
CA PRO A 335 -34.27 8.71 1.39
C PRO A 335 -34.02 7.54 2.35
N VAL A 336 -32.82 6.94 2.29
CA VAL A 336 -32.36 5.90 3.21
C VAL A 336 -31.14 6.44 3.94
N CYS A 337 -31.28 6.74 5.22
CA CYS A 337 -30.21 7.29 6.04
C CYS A 337 -29.45 6.22 6.82
N PHE A 338 -28.17 6.46 7.03
CA PHE A 338 -27.33 5.72 7.97
C PHE A 338 -26.86 6.66 9.08
N GLU A 339 -26.98 6.24 10.33
CA GLU A 339 -26.60 7.04 11.49
C GLU A 339 -25.08 7.20 11.61
N CYS A 340 -24.34 6.21 11.11
CA CYS A 340 -22.89 6.15 11.23
C CYS A 340 -22.22 5.91 9.88
N ALA A 341 -21.04 6.51 9.71
CA ALA A 341 -20.30 6.51 8.46
C ALA A 341 -18.80 6.67 8.71
N LEU A 342 -17.99 5.93 7.96
CA LEU A 342 -16.53 6.04 7.94
C LEU A 342 -16.03 6.12 6.50
N HIS A 343 -15.14 7.06 6.24
CA HIS A 343 -14.25 7.02 5.08
C HIS A 343 -12.99 6.26 5.49
N CYS A 344 -13.00 4.95 5.30
CA CYS A 344 -12.01 4.06 5.86
C CYS A 344 -11.06 3.47 4.82
N GLU A 345 -11.42 3.44 3.53
CA GLU A 345 -10.74 2.61 2.53
C GLU A 345 -10.53 1.18 3.11
N SER A 346 -9.31 0.63 3.00
CA SER A 346 -8.98 -0.68 3.58
C SER A 346 -8.77 -0.69 5.10
N SER A 347 -8.67 0.46 5.76
CA SER A 347 -8.19 0.54 7.15
C SER A 347 -9.12 -0.11 8.18
N LEU A 348 -10.44 -0.01 8.02
CA LEU A 348 -11.42 -0.65 8.91
C LEU A 348 -11.31 -2.18 8.85
N TYR A 349 -11.27 -2.73 7.64
CA TYR A 349 -11.19 -4.17 7.41
C TYR A 349 -9.88 -4.77 7.89
N LEU A 350 -8.78 -4.03 7.75
CA LEU A 350 -7.47 -4.41 8.30
C LEU A 350 -7.50 -4.39 9.83
N LEU A 351 -8.13 -3.39 10.45
CA LEU A 351 -8.33 -3.38 11.90
C LEU A 351 -9.16 -4.60 12.34
N ILE A 352 -10.25 -4.91 11.65
CA ILE A 352 -11.10 -6.07 11.94
C ILE A 352 -10.29 -7.36 11.93
N TYR A 353 -9.53 -7.59 10.85
CA TYR A 353 -8.68 -8.77 10.73
C TYR A 353 -7.62 -8.82 11.82
N SER A 354 -6.89 -7.72 12.05
CA SER A 354 -5.80 -7.69 13.02
C SER A 354 -6.26 -7.90 14.46
N VAL A 355 -7.45 -7.40 14.83
CA VAL A 355 -8.00 -7.60 16.17
C VAL A 355 -8.56 -9.02 16.32
N LEU A 356 -9.35 -9.51 15.35
CA LEU A 356 -9.97 -10.84 15.41
C LEU A 356 -8.99 -11.99 15.25
N PHE A 357 -7.76 -11.75 14.78
CA PHE A 357 -6.74 -12.78 14.59
C PHE A 357 -5.45 -12.46 15.36
N TYR A 358 -5.48 -11.53 16.32
CA TYR A 358 -4.25 -11.03 16.97
C TYR A 358 -3.42 -12.18 17.59
N ASP A 359 -4.07 -13.08 18.34
CA ASP A 359 -3.47 -14.26 18.95
C ASP A 359 -2.85 -15.23 17.93
N ILE A 360 -3.46 -15.34 16.75
CA ILE A 360 -2.99 -16.20 15.66
C ILE A 360 -1.81 -15.55 14.92
N ILE A 361 -1.90 -14.25 14.62
CA ILE A 361 -0.88 -13.48 13.90
C ILE A 361 0.42 -13.42 14.72
N PHE A 362 0.31 -13.19 16.03
CA PHE A 362 1.44 -13.02 16.94
C PHE A 362 1.80 -14.28 17.75
N SER A 363 1.23 -15.44 17.38
CA SER A 363 1.60 -16.74 17.96
C SER A 363 3.11 -16.98 17.85
N GLN A 364 3.67 -17.52 18.94
CA GLN A 364 5.08 -17.92 19.07
C GLN A 364 5.33 -19.36 18.61
N ASP A 365 4.30 -20.07 18.13
CA ASP A 365 4.40 -21.49 17.74
C ASP A 365 5.13 -21.68 16.41
N ILE A 366 5.25 -20.61 15.62
CA ILE A 366 5.92 -20.64 14.32
C ILE A 366 7.36 -20.17 14.51
N PRO A 367 8.38 -20.95 14.14
CA PRO A 367 9.77 -20.54 14.28
C PRO A 367 10.12 -19.43 13.29
N ASP A 368 11.14 -18.63 13.62
CA ASP A 368 11.80 -17.70 12.69
C ASP A 368 10.92 -16.58 12.09
N VAL A 369 9.71 -16.34 12.64
CA VAL A 369 8.83 -15.25 12.17
C VAL A 369 8.99 -13.95 12.95
N PHE A 370 9.61 -13.98 14.14
CA PHE A 370 9.91 -12.81 14.96
C PHE A 370 11.35 -12.84 15.48
N TYR A 371 12.16 -11.85 15.09
CA TYR A 371 13.54 -11.62 15.56
C TYR A 371 13.70 -10.31 16.33
N SER A 372 12.66 -9.46 16.38
CA SER A 372 12.73 -8.17 17.07
C SER A 372 11.39 -7.75 17.65
N LYS A 373 11.43 -7.09 18.81
CA LYS A 373 10.28 -6.44 19.46
C LYS A 373 9.69 -5.28 18.64
N ARG A 374 10.39 -4.81 17.59
CA ARG A 374 9.92 -3.73 16.71
C ARG A 374 9.15 -4.22 15.48
N GLN A 375 8.97 -5.54 15.34
CA GLN A 375 8.16 -6.08 14.25
C GLN A 375 6.69 -5.79 14.45
N THR A 376 6.05 -5.23 13.43
CA THR A 376 4.61 -4.95 13.43
C THR A 376 3.77 -6.13 12.94
N GLY A 377 4.42 -7.25 12.61
CA GLY A 377 3.80 -8.49 12.15
C GLY A 377 4.87 -9.56 11.84
N PRO A 378 4.46 -10.82 11.65
CA PRO A 378 5.38 -11.93 11.43
C PRO A 378 6.03 -11.85 10.04
N LEU A 379 7.25 -12.36 9.92
CA LEU A 379 8.00 -12.27 8.67
C LEU A 379 7.34 -13.05 7.51
N ASP A 380 6.60 -14.11 7.80
CA ASP A 380 5.89 -14.92 6.81
C ASP A 380 4.59 -14.30 6.28
N LEU A 381 4.06 -13.24 6.92
CA LEU A 381 2.77 -12.61 6.58
C LEU A 381 2.56 -12.28 5.09
N TYR A 382 3.64 -11.89 4.40
CA TYR A 382 3.59 -11.49 2.99
C TYR A 382 3.87 -12.65 2.02
N THR A 383 3.68 -13.89 2.48
CA THR A 383 3.97 -15.13 1.75
C THR A 383 2.84 -16.14 1.94
N ASP A 384 2.79 -17.18 1.09
CA ASP A 384 1.82 -18.27 1.24
C ASP A 384 1.99 -19.05 2.55
N CYS A 385 3.22 -19.05 3.09
CA CYS A 385 3.53 -19.76 4.32
C CYS A 385 2.72 -19.26 5.51
N PHE A 386 2.28 -17.99 5.55
CA PHE A 386 1.53 -17.46 6.70
C PHE A 386 0.25 -18.26 6.97
N TYR A 387 -0.55 -18.47 5.93
CA TYR A 387 -1.78 -19.24 6.03
C TYR A 387 -1.48 -20.71 6.26
N GLU A 388 -0.52 -21.29 5.51
CA GLU A 388 -0.17 -22.70 5.64
C GLU A 388 0.30 -23.06 7.05
N ASN A 389 1.18 -22.25 7.64
CA ASN A 389 1.72 -22.43 8.98
C ASN A 389 0.64 -22.35 10.08
N ARG A 390 -0.47 -21.65 9.82
CA ARG A 390 -1.53 -21.37 10.80
C ARG A 390 -2.90 -21.87 10.35
N LYS A 391 -2.94 -22.80 9.39
CA LYS A 391 -4.16 -23.16 8.66
C LYS A 391 -5.28 -23.61 9.58
N GLU A 392 -4.98 -24.50 10.52
CA GLU A 392 -5.98 -25.04 11.45
C GLU A 392 -6.57 -23.95 12.34
N ALA A 393 -5.73 -23.10 12.94
CA ALA A 393 -6.17 -22.00 13.80
C ALA A 393 -6.98 -20.94 13.02
N ILE A 394 -6.53 -20.59 11.80
CA ILE A 394 -7.22 -19.63 10.94
C ILE A 394 -8.59 -20.19 10.53
N ASP A 395 -8.64 -21.43 10.02
CA ASP A 395 -9.88 -22.05 9.57
C ASP A 395 -10.87 -22.25 10.72
N ALA A 396 -10.39 -22.53 11.94
CA ALA A 396 -11.23 -22.58 13.13
C ALA A 396 -11.81 -21.20 13.46
N ARG A 397 -10.98 -20.15 13.55
CA ARG A 397 -11.43 -18.77 13.83
C ARG A 397 -12.43 -18.27 12.80
N LEU A 398 -12.21 -18.55 11.51
CA LEU A 398 -13.13 -18.20 10.43
C LEU A 398 -14.51 -18.84 10.62
N LYS A 399 -14.55 -20.13 11.01
CA LYS A 399 -15.82 -20.81 11.33
C LYS A 399 -16.52 -20.21 12.54
N GLN A 400 -15.78 -19.83 13.58
CA GLN A 400 -16.35 -19.15 14.76
C GLN A 400 -16.98 -17.81 14.38
N ILE A 401 -16.34 -17.05 13.49
CA ILE A 401 -16.82 -15.74 13.02
C ILE A 401 -18.17 -15.84 12.29
N SER A 402 -18.38 -16.88 11.47
CA SER A 402 -19.64 -17.06 10.75
C SER A 402 -20.68 -17.93 11.47
N SER A 403 -20.28 -18.52 12.60
CA SER A 403 -21.15 -19.30 13.47
C SER A 403 -22.33 -18.47 13.98
N GLN A 404 -23.47 -19.13 14.16
CA GLN A 404 -24.62 -18.58 14.88
C GLN A 404 -24.69 -19.10 16.32
N ASP A 405 -23.66 -19.84 16.76
CA ASP A 405 -23.58 -20.37 18.11
C ASP A 405 -23.26 -19.27 19.12
N GLU A 406 -24.02 -19.24 20.21
CA GLU A 406 -23.91 -18.23 21.25
C GLU A 406 -22.57 -18.31 22.00
N ALA A 407 -21.99 -19.52 22.15
CA ALA A 407 -20.70 -19.67 22.82
C ALA A 407 -19.55 -19.12 21.96
N ASP A 408 -19.60 -19.33 20.63
CA ASP A 408 -18.63 -18.72 19.70
C ASP A 408 -18.72 -17.19 19.72
N ARG A 409 -19.94 -16.65 19.74
CA ARG A 409 -20.16 -15.20 19.84
C ARG A 409 -19.58 -14.63 21.13
N GLN A 410 -19.90 -15.24 22.28
CA GLN A 410 -19.37 -14.82 23.58
C GLN A 410 -17.85 -14.91 23.65
N PHE A 411 -17.27 -15.95 23.05
CA PHE A 411 -15.83 -16.08 22.93
C PHE A 411 -15.23 -14.91 22.14
N LEU A 412 -15.79 -14.55 20.98
CA LEU A 412 -15.30 -13.44 20.16
C LEU A 412 -15.43 -12.09 20.89
N GLU A 413 -16.54 -11.83 21.58
CA GLU A 413 -16.73 -10.61 22.39
C GLU A 413 -15.65 -10.51 23.49
N GLN A 414 -15.39 -11.61 24.21
CA GLN A 414 -14.34 -11.65 25.23
C GLN A 414 -12.93 -11.50 24.64
N HIS A 415 -12.66 -12.16 23.51
CA HIS A 415 -11.39 -12.09 22.80
C HIS A 415 -11.09 -10.65 22.38
N VAL A 416 -12.02 -9.99 21.68
CA VAL A 416 -11.88 -8.60 21.23
C VAL A 416 -11.67 -7.67 22.42
N LYS A 417 -12.41 -7.86 23.51
CA LYS A 417 -12.24 -7.07 24.73
C LYS A 417 -10.84 -7.22 25.34
N SER A 418 -10.30 -8.45 25.39
CA SER A 418 -8.94 -8.70 25.90
C SER A 418 -7.91 -7.99 25.02
N ILE A 419 -7.98 -8.21 23.70
CA ILE A 419 -7.04 -7.61 22.74
C ILE A 419 -7.09 -6.08 22.80
N TRP A 420 -8.28 -5.50 22.88
CA TRP A 420 -8.45 -4.05 22.97
C TRP A 420 -7.90 -3.50 24.30
N THR A 421 -8.04 -4.23 25.40
CA THR A 421 -7.55 -3.78 26.72
C THR A 421 -6.02 -3.87 26.80
N GLU A 422 -5.43 -4.91 26.22
CA GLU A 422 -4.00 -5.20 26.33
C GLU A 422 -3.14 -4.48 25.29
N HIS A 423 -3.66 -4.32 24.06
CA HIS A 423 -2.85 -3.94 22.90
C HIS A 423 -3.30 -2.65 22.20
N LYS A 424 -4.32 -1.96 22.72
CA LYS A 424 -4.73 -0.66 22.14
C LYS A 424 -3.53 0.28 22.06
N ASP A 425 -3.42 0.95 20.92
CA ASP A 425 -2.37 1.92 20.56
C ASP A 425 -0.99 1.29 20.27
N GLU A 426 -0.86 -0.04 20.33
CA GLU A 426 0.31 -0.72 19.78
C GLU A 426 0.36 -0.56 18.26
N ARG A 427 1.59 -0.47 17.72
CA ARG A 427 1.84 -0.53 16.29
C ARG A 427 1.86 -1.97 15.80
N ALA A 428 0.69 -2.58 15.81
CA ALA A 428 0.44 -3.92 15.26
C ALA A 428 -0.04 -3.83 13.81
N LEU A 429 -0.19 -4.99 13.16
CA LEU A 429 -0.40 -5.16 11.73
C LEU A 429 -1.42 -4.17 11.13
N ALA A 430 -0.92 -3.11 10.49
CA ALA A 430 -1.74 -2.06 9.85
C ALA A 430 -2.93 -1.56 10.71
N THR A 431 -2.79 -1.62 12.05
CA THR A 431 -3.87 -1.26 12.97
C THR A 431 -4.01 0.26 13.03
N ASN A 432 -5.22 0.74 12.78
CA ASN A 432 -5.60 2.12 13.07
C ASN A 432 -6.68 2.11 14.17
N TRP A 433 -6.22 2.02 15.43
CA TRP A 433 -7.07 1.91 16.61
C TRP A 433 -8.01 3.10 16.81
N ASP A 434 -7.71 4.25 16.20
CA ASP A 434 -8.50 5.47 16.32
C ASP A 434 -9.71 5.53 15.37
N LEU A 435 -9.85 4.55 14.47
CA LEU A 435 -11.03 4.44 13.59
C LEU A 435 -12.32 4.15 14.35
N VAL A 436 -12.19 3.42 15.44
CA VAL A 436 -13.31 2.92 16.24
C VAL A 436 -13.00 3.25 17.69
N PRO A 437 -13.92 3.85 18.45
CA PRO A 437 -13.60 4.40 19.77
C PRO A 437 -13.27 3.31 20.81
N ASP A 438 -13.98 2.18 20.77
CA ASP A 438 -13.88 1.10 21.75
C ASP A 438 -14.26 -0.27 21.17
N HIS A 439 -14.01 -1.32 21.97
CA HIS A 439 -14.34 -2.70 21.64
C HIS A 439 -15.84 -2.95 21.42
N ASP A 440 -16.72 -2.27 22.14
CA ASP A 440 -18.18 -2.41 21.98
C ASP A 440 -18.62 -1.90 20.60
N SER A 441 -18.10 -0.74 20.18
CA SER A 441 -18.34 -0.16 18.87
C SER A 441 -17.75 -1.02 17.76
N PHE A 442 -16.59 -1.65 18.00
CA PHE A 442 -15.98 -2.60 17.07
C PHE A 442 -16.88 -3.83 16.86
N MET A 443 -17.37 -4.42 17.95
CA MET A 443 -18.28 -5.58 17.87
C MET A 443 -19.59 -5.21 17.19
N LEU A 444 -20.14 -4.03 17.48
CA LEU A 444 -21.33 -3.52 16.81
C LEU A 444 -21.15 -3.39 15.29
N ILE A 445 -19.97 -2.93 14.83
CA ILE A 445 -19.65 -2.88 13.39
C ILE A 445 -19.62 -4.30 12.81
N CYS A 446 -18.96 -5.25 13.47
CA CYS A 446 -18.91 -6.65 13.03
C CYS A 446 -20.32 -7.27 12.96
N GLU A 447 -21.19 -6.96 13.91
CA GLU A 447 -22.61 -7.37 13.87
C GLU A 447 -23.35 -6.78 12.67
N CYS A 448 -23.18 -5.48 12.39
CA CYS A 448 -23.83 -4.83 11.25
C CYS A 448 -23.32 -5.36 9.91
N MET A 449 -22.06 -5.82 9.85
CA MET A 449 -21.50 -6.51 8.69
C MET A 449 -22.09 -7.92 8.52
N GLY A 450 -22.34 -8.60 9.63
CA GLY A 450 -22.72 -10.01 9.66
C GLY A 450 -21.53 -10.95 9.46
N GLY A 451 -21.62 -12.14 10.08
CA GLY A 451 -20.51 -13.10 10.14
C GLY A 451 -19.96 -13.55 8.77
N ARG A 452 -20.82 -13.75 7.76
CA ARG A 452 -20.40 -14.16 6.41
C ARG A 452 -19.48 -13.13 5.74
N LEU A 453 -19.79 -11.84 5.92
CA LEU A 453 -19.00 -10.75 5.34
C LEU A 453 -17.66 -10.59 6.08
N VAL A 454 -17.67 -10.63 7.41
CA VAL A 454 -16.45 -10.57 8.23
C VAL A 454 -15.53 -11.76 7.91
N GLU A 455 -16.09 -12.97 7.82
CA GLU A 455 -15.36 -14.18 7.42
C GLU A 455 -14.72 -14.00 6.03
N ALA A 456 -15.48 -13.54 5.03
CA ALA A 456 -14.97 -13.38 3.67
C ALA A 456 -13.79 -12.40 3.60
N VAL A 457 -13.87 -11.28 4.31
CA VAL A 457 -12.78 -10.30 4.41
C VAL A 457 -11.55 -10.92 5.07
N CYS A 458 -11.73 -11.54 6.24
CA CYS A 458 -10.63 -12.14 7.00
C CYS A 458 -9.99 -13.31 6.26
N ALA A 459 -10.77 -14.15 5.57
CA ALA A 459 -10.27 -15.29 4.82
C ALA A 459 -9.37 -14.86 3.65
N ASN A 460 -9.75 -13.80 2.92
CA ASN A 460 -8.92 -13.26 1.84
C ASN A 460 -7.63 -12.63 2.38
N LEU A 461 -7.71 -11.87 3.48
CA LEU A 461 -6.53 -11.27 4.13
C LEU A 461 -5.58 -12.32 4.71
N ALA A 462 -6.10 -13.39 5.32
CA ALA A 462 -5.29 -14.47 5.88
C ALA A 462 -4.58 -15.27 4.78
N LYS A 463 -5.27 -15.60 3.69
CA LYS A 463 -4.71 -16.40 2.59
C LYS A 463 -3.71 -15.62 1.74
N ASP A 464 -3.93 -14.33 1.54
CA ASP A 464 -3.06 -13.52 0.67
C ASP A 464 -3.07 -12.03 1.06
N TYR A 465 -2.48 -11.75 2.21
CA TYR A 465 -2.43 -10.40 2.78
C TYR A 465 -1.83 -9.36 1.82
N ILE A 466 -0.76 -9.71 1.10
CA ILE A 466 -0.03 -8.76 0.24
C ILE A 466 -0.89 -8.23 -0.91
N ASN A 467 -1.80 -9.04 -1.44
CA ASN A 467 -2.68 -8.66 -2.54
C ASN A 467 -4.00 -8.09 -2.02
N TRP A 468 -4.54 -8.61 -0.91
CA TRP A 468 -5.85 -8.20 -0.40
C TRP A 468 -5.83 -7.01 0.56
N ARG A 469 -4.68 -6.59 1.11
CA ARG A 469 -4.62 -5.45 2.06
C ARG A 469 -5.01 -4.08 1.49
N ALA A 470 -5.29 -3.97 0.19
CA ALA A 470 -5.63 -2.71 -0.48
C ALA A 470 -6.81 -2.91 -1.42
N GLY A 471 -7.46 -1.80 -1.79
CA GLY A 471 -8.55 -1.76 -2.78
C GLY A 471 -9.93 -2.13 -2.23
N LEU A 472 -10.11 -2.23 -0.92
CA LEU A 472 -11.45 -2.26 -0.32
C LEU A 472 -12.16 -0.90 -0.55
N PRO A 473 -13.50 -0.90 -0.57
CA PRO A 473 -14.27 0.31 -0.87
C PRO A 473 -14.03 1.48 0.09
N ASP A 474 -14.15 2.70 -0.43
CA ASP A 474 -13.86 3.94 0.29
C ASP A 474 -14.68 4.08 1.58
N LEU A 475 -15.99 3.83 1.52
CA LEU A 475 -16.95 4.13 2.58
C LEU A 475 -17.55 2.88 3.20
N PHE A 476 -17.69 2.93 4.52
CA PHE A 476 -18.47 1.99 5.32
C PHE A 476 -19.54 2.76 6.11
N LEU A 477 -20.81 2.52 5.79
CA LEU A 477 -21.96 3.08 6.48
C LEU A 477 -22.65 1.98 7.28
N TRP A 478 -23.21 2.29 8.45
CA TRP A 478 -23.97 1.32 9.21
C TRP A 478 -25.06 1.96 10.06
N SER A 479 -26.06 1.15 10.39
CA SER A 479 -27.18 1.51 11.24
C SER A 479 -27.22 0.58 12.45
N PRO A 480 -26.78 1.04 13.63
CA PRO A 480 -26.86 0.26 14.86
C PRO A 480 -28.26 -0.26 15.19
N ALA A 481 -29.28 0.54 14.88
CA ALA A 481 -30.68 0.21 15.15
C ALA A 481 -31.21 -0.89 14.21
N ARG A 482 -30.82 -0.84 12.93
CA ARG A 482 -31.24 -1.84 11.93
C ARG A 482 -30.33 -3.07 11.87
N LYS A 483 -29.13 -2.99 12.44
CA LYS A 483 -28.06 -4.01 12.33
C LYS A 483 -27.69 -4.30 10.87
N GLU A 484 -27.60 -3.23 10.09
CA GLU A 484 -27.31 -3.28 8.65
C GLU A 484 -26.11 -2.40 8.34
N CYS A 485 -25.30 -2.81 7.36
CA CYS A 485 -24.25 -1.99 6.76
C CYS A 485 -24.54 -1.64 5.30
N CYS A 486 -23.81 -0.68 4.77
CA CYS A 486 -23.75 -0.35 3.36
C CYS A 486 -22.31 0.05 3.01
N ILE A 487 -21.76 -0.60 1.98
CA ILE A 487 -20.38 -0.41 1.56
C ILE A 487 -20.39 0.32 0.22
N ILE A 488 -19.71 1.45 0.13
CA ILE A 488 -19.76 2.30 -1.06
C ILE A 488 -18.35 2.62 -1.55
N GLU A 489 -18.10 2.32 -2.82
CA GLU A 489 -16.95 2.81 -3.57
C GLU A 489 -17.34 4.10 -4.30
N VAL A 490 -16.62 5.20 -4.08
CA VAL A 490 -16.97 6.52 -4.58
C VAL A 490 -16.09 6.88 -5.76
N LYS A 491 -16.72 7.29 -6.88
CA LYS A 491 -16.00 7.76 -8.06
C LYS A 491 -16.37 9.18 -8.41
N GLY A 492 -15.35 10.05 -8.35
CA GLY A 492 -15.45 11.41 -8.87
C GLY A 492 -15.42 11.45 -10.41
N PRO A 493 -15.51 12.65 -11.00
CA PRO A 493 -15.48 12.81 -12.44
C PRO A 493 -14.20 12.25 -13.05
N ASN A 494 -14.37 11.37 -14.05
CA ASN A 494 -13.30 10.67 -14.78
C ASN A 494 -12.51 9.63 -13.96
N ASP A 495 -12.88 9.36 -12.71
CA ASP A 495 -12.27 8.27 -11.95
C ASP A 495 -12.84 6.91 -12.38
N LYS A 496 -12.00 5.87 -12.34
CA LYS A 496 -12.38 4.51 -12.74
C LYS A 496 -11.99 3.54 -11.63
N LEU A 497 -12.76 2.47 -11.49
CA LEU A 497 -12.39 1.35 -10.63
C LEU A 497 -11.02 0.81 -11.03
N SER A 498 -10.14 0.64 -10.03
CA SER A 498 -8.92 -0.14 -10.19
C SER A 498 -9.24 -1.63 -10.23
N ASP A 499 -8.32 -2.43 -10.76
CA ASP A 499 -8.51 -3.89 -10.85
C ASP A 499 -8.63 -4.54 -9.47
N GLN A 500 -7.87 -4.05 -8.48
CA GLN A 500 -7.98 -4.53 -7.10
C GLN A 500 -9.34 -4.19 -6.46
N GLN A 501 -9.91 -3.02 -6.77
CA GLN A 501 -11.26 -2.66 -6.32
C GLN A 501 -12.33 -3.56 -6.93
N ARG A 502 -12.22 -3.86 -8.23
CA ARG A 502 -13.13 -4.81 -8.88
C ARG A 502 -13.04 -6.21 -8.27
N ALA A 503 -11.83 -6.69 -7.98
CA ALA A 503 -11.63 -7.98 -7.32
C ALA A 503 -12.29 -8.03 -5.92
N TRP A 504 -12.15 -6.97 -5.12
CA TRP A 504 -12.84 -6.88 -3.83
C TRP A 504 -14.35 -6.83 -3.98
N ILE A 505 -14.87 -5.99 -4.88
CA ILE A 505 -16.32 -5.89 -5.12
C ILE A 505 -16.90 -7.25 -5.53
N ASP A 506 -16.26 -7.97 -6.46
CA ASP A 506 -16.69 -9.30 -6.86
C ASP A 506 -16.73 -10.28 -5.68
N CYS A 507 -15.67 -10.32 -4.86
CA CYS A 507 -15.62 -11.16 -3.66
C CYS A 507 -16.71 -10.82 -2.63
N LEU A 508 -16.98 -9.54 -2.41
CA LEU A 508 -17.99 -9.08 -1.47
C LEU A 508 -19.41 -9.38 -1.98
N LEU A 509 -19.68 -9.19 -3.28
CA LEU A 509 -20.97 -9.52 -3.90
C LEU A 509 -21.24 -11.03 -3.87
N LYS A 510 -20.22 -11.88 -4.01
CA LYS A 510 -20.35 -13.35 -3.89
C LYS A 510 -20.82 -13.83 -2.52
N VAL A 511 -20.70 -13.01 -1.48
CA VAL A 511 -21.22 -13.28 -0.14
C VAL A 511 -22.45 -12.43 0.20
N ASP A 512 -23.12 -11.90 -0.83
CA ASP A 512 -24.34 -11.10 -0.71
C ASP A 512 -24.16 -9.78 0.06
N ALA A 513 -22.94 -9.24 0.11
CA ALA A 513 -22.66 -7.98 0.80
C ALA A 513 -23.30 -6.78 0.09
N PRO A 514 -23.80 -5.77 0.84
CA PRO A 514 -24.46 -4.59 0.29
C PRO A 514 -23.44 -3.58 -0.25
N VAL A 515 -22.82 -3.91 -1.39
CA VAL A 515 -21.78 -3.10 -2.05
C VAL A 515 -22.33 -2.32 -3.23
N TYR A 516 -22.03 -1.03 -3.27
CA TYR A 516 -22.52 -0.11 -4.29
C TYR A 516 -21.40 0.76 -4.88
N LEU A 517 -21.55 1.14 -6.15
CA LEU A 517 -20.68 2.10 -6.81
C LEU A 517 -21.39 3.45 -6.90
N CYS A 518 -20.87 4.48 -6.23
CA CYS A 518 -21.43 5.82 -6.23
C CYS A 518 -20.64 6.75 -7.15
N ASN A 519 -21.20 7.08 -8.31
CA ASN A 519 -20.63 8.03 -9.25
C ASN A 519 -21.12 9.44 -8.95
N VAL A 520 -20.19 10.39 -8.80
CA VAL A 520 -20.51 11.80 -8.51
C VAL A 520 -20.13 12.67 -9.69
N THR A 521 -21.14 13.22 -10.35
CA THR A 521 -20.98 14.22 -11.41
C THR A 521 -20.89 15.61 -10.82
N ALA A 522 -19.79 16.31 -11.14
CA ALA A 522 -19.58 17.69 -10.73
C ALA A 522 -20.33 18.66 -11.66
N VAL A 523 -21.15 19.54 -11.09
CA VAL A 523 -21.87 20.58 -11.81
C VAL A 523 -21.47 21.95 -11.25
N PRO A 524 -20.94 22.87 -12.08
CA PRO A 524 -20.54 24.20 -11.60
C PRO A 524 -21.72 24.93 -10.97
N GLU A 525 -21.49 25.62 -9.86
CA GLU A 525 -22.51 26.36 -9.10
C GLU A 525 -23.44 27.23 -9.96
N LYS A 526 -22.90 27.94 -10.96
CA LYS A 526 -23.67 28.80 -11.88
C LYS A 526 -24.72 28.04 -12.72
N HIS A 527 -24.53 26.74 -12.89
CA HIS A 527 -25.42 25.85 -13.66
C HIS A 527 -26.27 24.96 -12.75
N PHE A 528 -26.05 25.01 -11.43
CA PHE A 528 -26.78 24.20 -10.45
C PHE A 528 -28.14 24.80 -10.06
N SER A 529 -28.31 26.11 -10.22
CA SER A 529 -29.50 26.89 -9.83
C SER A 529 -30.83 26.46 -10.49
N ASN A 530 -30.79 25.58 -11.48
CA ASN A 530 -31.98 25.04 -12.14
C ASN A 530 -32.47 23.71 -11.53
N MET A 531 -31.81 23.16 -10.50
CA MET A 531 -32.09 21.82 -9.95
C MET A 531 -32.73 21.82 -8.53
N GLY A 532 -33.14 22.99 -8.02
CA GLY A 532 -33.74 23.13 -6.69
C GLY A 532 -32.76 23.66 -5.63
N ASP A 533 -33.20 23.68 -4.37
CA ASP A 533 -32.44 24.21 -3.22
C ASP A 533 -31.42 23.20 -2.64
N ASP A 534 -31.48 21.93 -3.09
CA ASP A 534 -30.61 20.86 -2.59
C ASP A 534 -29.21 20.93 -3.19
N SER A 535 -28.18 20.65 -2.38
CA SER A 535 -26.78 20.68 -2.83
C SER A 535 -26.35 19.42 -3.59
N VAL A 536 -27.14 18.34 -3.48
CA VAL A 536 -26.90 17.04 -4.09
C VAL A 536 -28.23 16.48 -4.60
N VAL A 537 -28.24 15.99 -5.84
CA VAL A 537 -29.42 15.41 -6.49
C VAL A 537 -29.13 13.97 -6.87
N LEU A 538 -30.01 13.07 -6.45
CA LEU A 538 -30.00 11.66 -6.85
C LEU A 538 -30.62 11.51 -8.24
N LEU A 539 -29.93 10.83 -9.16
CA LEU A 539 -30.37 10.69 -10.55
C LEU A 539 -31.11 9.38 -10.85
N ASN A 540 -30.93 8.37 -10.02
CA ASN A 540 -31.55 7.05 -10.16
C ASN A 540 -32.13 6.58 -8.82
N PRO A 541 -33.21 5.78 -8.81
CA PRO A 541 -33.72 5.19 -7.58
C PRO A 541 -32.62 4.47 -6.82
N LEU A 542 -32.62 4.60 -5.50
CA LEU A 542 -31.65 3.89 -4.69
C LEU A 542 -31.84 2.38 -4.85
N PRO A 543 -30.75 1.62 -5.03
CA PRO A 543 -30.80 0.19 -5.33
C PRO A 543 -31.06 -0.74 -4.13
N PHE A 544 -31.35 -0.15 -2.95
CA PHE A 544 -31.61 -0.82 -1.68
C PHE A 544 -32.92 -1.62 -1.72
#